data_AF-A0A0Q0W1K1-F1
#
_entry.id   AF-A0A0Q0W1K1-F1
#
_cell.length_a   1.000
_cell.length_b   1.000
_cell.length_c   1.000
_cell.angle_alpha   90.00
_cell.angle_beta   90.00
_cell.angle_gamma   90.00
#
_symmetry.space_group_name_H-M   'P 1'
#
loop_
_entity.id
_entity.type
_entity.pdbx_description
1 polymer ?
#
loop_
_entity_poly.entity_id
_entity_poly.type
_entity_poly.pdbx_seq_one_letter_code
_entity_poly.pdbx_strand_id
1 'polypeptide(L)'
;MIDYMKKHERYVNKMLGKKLDDENLKDLLAYHDKQIQWIQHERLVHLIVTLFVCLFALLSFGFTVNKFSTSFVILSALLLILSLAYIIHYYRIENGVQKWYVISNQIRQKLYLK
;
A
#
# COMPACT_ATOMS: atom_id res chain seq x y z
N MET A 1 -8.03 3.44 -4.26
CA MET A 1 -7.41 2.33 -3.52
C MET A 1 -7.96 2.18 -2.10
N ILE A 2 -7.88 3.21 -1.24
CA ILE A 2 -8.28 3.05 0.18
C ILE A 2 -9.78 2.80 0.37
N ASP A 3 -10.65 3.46 -0.38
CA ASP A 3 -12.10 3.22 -0.26
C ASP A 3 -12.48 1.83 -0.78
N TYR A 4 -11.79 1.35 -1.81
CA TYR A 4 -11.88 -0.03 -2.26
C TYR A 4 -11.51 -1.00 -1.13
N MET A 5 -10.39 -0.71 -0.45
CA MET A 5 -9.93 -1.56 0.65
C MET A 5 -10.94 -1.61 1.80
N LYS A 6 -11.51 -0.45 2.18
CA LYS A 6 -12.55 -0.37 3.22
C LYS A 6 -13.82 -1.13 2.82
N LYS A 7 -14.22 -1.08 1.54
CA LYS A 7 -15.40 -1.79 1.05
C LYS A 7 -15.19 -3.30 1.11
N HIS A 8 -14.02 -3.78 0.69
CA HIS A 8 -13.65 -5.20 0.78
C HIS A 8 -13.56 -5.67 2.23
N GLU A 9 -12.95 -4.88 3.12
CA GLU A 9 -12.86 -5.18 4.55
C GLU A 9 -14.26 -5.35 5.18
N ARG A 10 -15.20 -4.44 4.89
CA ARG A 10 -16.60 -4.57 5.34
C ARG A 10 -17.26 -5.84 4.81
N TYR A 11 -17.00 -6.20 3.56
CA TYR A 11 -17.53 -7.41 2.96
C TYR A 11 -17.00 -8.67 3.67
N VAL A 12 -15.68 -8.78 3.85
CA VAL A 12 -15.03 -9.93 4.50
C VAL A 12 -15.49 -10.05 5.96
N ASN A 13 -15.54 -8.94 6.70
CA ASN A 13 -16.05 -8.94 8.08
C ASN A 13 -17.51 -9.37 8.18
N LYS A 14 -18.36 -8.95 7.23
CA LYS A 14 -19.77 -9.38 7.16
C LYS A 14 -19.90 -10.88 6.89
N MET A 15 -19.03 -11.44 6.05
CA MET A 15 -19.01 -12.87 5.76
C MET A 15 -18.47 -13.69 6.94
N LEU A 16 -17.44 -13.20 7.63
CA LEU A 16 -16.87 -13.84 8.83
C LEU A 16 -17.81 -13.86 10.05
N GLY A 17 -18.79 -12.96 10.09
CA GLY A 17 -19.86 -12.96 11.10
C GLY A 17 -20.96 -13.99 10.86
N LYS A 18 -21.00 -14.62 9.67
CA LYS A 18 -21.90 -15.73 9.37
C LYS A 18 -21.21 -17.06 9.71
N LYS A 19 -21.99 -18.07 10.13
CA LYS A 19 -21.51 -19.46 10.16
C LYS A 19 -21.41 -19.96 8.72
N LEU A 20 -20.24 -19.78 8.11
CA LEU A 20 -19.90 -20.37 6.82
C LEU A 20 -19.40 -21.81 7.04
N ASP A 21 -19.67 -22.67 6.09
CA ASP A 21 -19.02 -23.97 5.98
C ASP A 21 -17.56 -23.82 5.53
N ASP A 22 -16.78 -24.89 5.68
CA ASP A 22 -15.34 -24.88 5.41
C ASP A 22 -15.04 -24.62 3.92
N GLU A 23 -15.97 -24.94 3.00
CA GLU A 23 -15.85 -24.70 1.56
C GLU A 23 -16.04 -23.22 1.19
N ASN A 24 -17.12 -22.57 1.64
CA ASN A 24 -17.29 -21.13 1.39
C ASN A 24 -16.21 -20.29 2.09
N LEU A 25 -15.66 -20.78 3.20
CA LEU A 25 -14.57 -20.10 3.91
C LEU A 25 -13.23 -20.19 3.15
N LYS A 26 -12.97 -21.32 2.45
CA LYS A 26 -11.84 -21.45 1.50
C LYS A 26 -11.98 -20.50 0.32
N ASP A 27 -13.18 -20.40 -0.26
CA ASP A 27 -13.43 -19.49 -1.38
C ASP A 27 -13.27 -18.02 -0.97
N LEU A 28 -13.78 -17.65 0.21
CA LEU A 28 -13.60 -16.32 0.78
C LEU A 28 -12.12 -15.99 0.98
N LEU A 29 -11.34 -16.95 1.50
CA LEU A 29 -9.90 -16.81 1.68
C LEU A 29 -9.18 -16.64 0.35
N ALA A 30 -9.47 -17.49 -0.64
CA ALA A 30 -8.87 -17.40 -1.97
C ALA A 30 -9.17 -16.05 -2.64
N TYR A 31 -10.41 -15.56 -2.52
CA TYR A 31 -10.79 -14.25 -2.99
C TYR A 31 -10.04 -13.13 -2.25
N HIS A 32 -9.94 -13.20 -0.92
CA HIS A 32 -9.24 -12.20 -0.11
C HIS A 32 -7.73 -12.16 -0.40
N ASP A 33 -7.09 -13.31 -0.53
CA ASP A 33 -5.67 -13.41 -0.85
C ASP A 33 -5.37 -12.86 -2.26
N LYS A 34 -6.27 -13.08 -3.22
CA LYS A 34 -6.17 -12.44 -4.54
C LYS A 34 -6.23 -10.92 -4.47
N GLN A 35 -7.08 -10.37 -3.59
CA GLN A 35 -7.12 -8.92 -3.35
C GLN A 35 -5.82 -8.40 -2.72
N ILE A 36 -5.26 -9.13 -1.76
CA ILE A 36 -3.96 -8.80 -1.18
C ILE A 36 -2.88 -8.74 -2.27
N GLN A 37 -2.82 -9.74 -3.16
CA GLN A 37 -1.84 -9.77 -4.26
C GLN A 37 -1.96 -8.55 -5.19
N TRP A 38 -3.18 -8.13 -5.53
CA TRP A 38 -3.38 -6.93 -6.36
C TRP A 38 -2.87 -5.66 -5.68
N ILE A 39 -3.18 -5.45 -4.39
CA ILE A 39 -2.68 -4.28 -3.66
C ILE A 39 -1.16 -4.35 -3.48
N GLN A 40 -0.58 -5.55 -3.30
CA GLN A 40 0.88 -5.71 -3.26
C GLN A 40 1.54 -5.27 -4.56
N HIS A 41 0.94 -5.61 -5.72
CA HIS A 41 1.45 -5.18 -7.02
C HIS A 41 1.39 -3.66 -7.18
N GLU A 42 0.25 -3.03 -6.83
CA GLU A 42 0.12 -1.57 -6.85
C GLU A 42 1.13 -0.89 -5.92
N ARG A 43 1.35 -1.44 -4.72
CA ARG A 43 2.36 -0.96 -3.78
C ARG A 43 3.77 -1.04 -4.35
N LEU A 44 4.12 -2.13 -5.04
CA LEU A 44 5.44 -2.26 -5.68
C LEU A 44 5.66 -1.15 -6.71
N VAL A 45 4.67 -0.87 -7.56
CA VAL A 45 4.73 0.23 -8.53
C VAL A 45 4.88 1.57 -7.82
N HIS A 46 4.12 1.82 -6.75
CA HIS A 46 4.27 3.05 -5.95
C HIS A 46 5.65 3.19 -5.33
N LEU A 47 6.26 2.09 -4.86
CA LEU A 47 7.62 2.10 -4.32
C LEU A 47 8.62 2.50 -5.40
N ILE A 48 8.53 1.88 -6.58
CA ILE A 48 9.42 2.17 -7.72
C ILE A 48 9.32 3.65 -8.09
N VAL A 49 8.10 4.18 -8.26
CA VAL A 49 7.88 5.60 -8.58
C VAL A 49 8.45 6.50 -7.48
N THR A 50 8.24 6.16 -6.20
CA THR A 50 8.79 6.92 -5.06
C THR A 50 10.31 6.93 -5.08
N LEU A 51 10.96 5.81 -5.38
CA LEU A 51 12.43 5.72 -5.50
C LEU A 51 12.96 6.64 -6.59
N PHE A 52 12.32 6.69 -7.76
CA PHE A 52 12.70 7.61 -8.83
C PHE A 52 12.50 9.08 -8.44
N VAL A 53 11.38 9.43 -7.80
CA VAL A 53 11.13 10.80 -7.33
C VAL A 53 12.19 11.21 -6.31
N CYS A 54 12.51 10.36 -5.34
CA CYS A 54 13.58 10.61 -4.37
C CYS A 54 14.96 10.72 -5.03
N LEU A 55 15.26 9.87 -6.02
CA LEU A 55 16.51 9.93 -6.77
C LEU A 55 16.64 11.28 -7.50
N PHE A 56 15.60 11.72 -8.20
CA PHE A 56 15.61 13.01 -8.89
C PHE A 56 15.67 14.18 -7.90
N ALA A 57 15.03 14.08 -6.74
CA ALA A 57 15.17 15.07 -5.67
C ALA A 57 16.63 15.19 -5.20
N LEU A 58 17.31 14.06 -4.97
CA LEU A 58 18.72 14.03 -4.56
C LEU A 58 19.66 14.59 -5.65
N LEU A 59 19.44 14.23 -6.92
CA LEU A 59 20.21 14.77 -8.04
C LEU A 59 20.00 16.28 -8.17
N SER A 60 18.75 16.75 -8.14
CA SER A 60 18.42 18.18 -8.18
C SER A 60 19.09 18.93 -7.03
N PHE A 61 19.02 18.38 -5.82
CA PHE A 61 19.67 18.95 -4.64
C PHE A 61 21.18 19.02 -4.81
N GLY A 62 21.82 17.96 -5.33
CA GLY A 62 23.25 17.95 -5.64
C GLY A 62 23.63 19.06 -6.62
N PHE A 63 22.83 19.30 -7.66
CA PHE A 63 23.05 20.43 -8.58
C PHE A 63 22.86 21.79 -7.91
N THR A 64 21.85 21.95 -7.05
CA THR A 64 21.64 23.18 -6.27
C THR A 64 22.86 23.55 -5.42
N VAL A 65 23.51 22.55 -4.79
CA VAL A 65 24.71 22.78 -3.96
C VAL A 65 25.92 23.16 -4.81
N ASN A 66 26.11 22.56 -5.98
CA ASN A 66 27.23 22.87 -6.87
C ASN A 66 27.06 24.20 -7.61
N LYS A 67 25.83 24.54 -8.00
CA LYS A 67 25.47 25.76 -8.73
C LYS A 67 24.25 26.38 -8.07
N PHE A 68 24.51 27.35 -7.20
CA PHE A 68 23.44 28.05 -6.50
C PHE A 68 22.66 28.94 -7.49
N SER A 69 21.50 28.45 -7.92
CA SER A 69 20.55 29.16 -8.78
C SER A 69 19.15 29.03 -8.21
N THR A 70 18.41 30.14 -8.20
CA THR A 70 17.03 30.19 -7.68
C THR A 70 16.13 29.14 -8.35
N SER A 71 16.31 28.88 -9.65
CA SER A 71 15.54 27.85 -10.37
C SER A 71 15.80 26.45 -9.83
N PHE A 72 17.06 26.10 -9.51
CA PHE A 72 17.40 24.81 -8.93
C PHE A 72 16.90 24.67 -7.50
N VAL A 73 16.92 25.74 -6.71
CA VAL A 73 16.37 25.74 -5.34
C VAL A 73 14.88 25.42 -5.37
N ILE A 74 14.13 26.10 -6.25
CA ILE A 74 12.67 25.87 -6.39
C ILE A 74 12.38 24.44 -6.84
N LEU A 75 13.11 23.93 -7.84
CA LEU A 75 12.94 22.56 -8.32
C LEU A 75 13.22 21.53 -7.21
N SER A 76 14.32 21.69 -6.49
CA SER A 76 14.69 20.82 -5.37
C SER A 76 13.64 20.84 -4.26
N ALA A 77 13.12 22.02 -3.90
CA ALA A 77 12.05 22.15 -2.91
C ALA A 77 10.75 21.45 -3.37
N LEU A 78 10.36 21.62 -4.64
CA LEU A 78 9.19 20.96 -5.22
C LEU A 78 9.33 19.45 -5.19
N LEU A 79 10.48 18.91 -5.61
CA LEU A 79 10.75 17.48 -5.59
C LEU A 79 10.81 16.92 -4.17
N LEU A 80 11.29 17.68 -3.19
CA LEU A 80 11.27 17.28 -1.77
C LEU A 80 9.84 17.18 -1.23
N ILE A 81 8.99 18.19 -1.49
CA ILE A 81 7.58 18.15 -1.09
C ILE A 81 6.86 16.97 -1.74
N LEU A 82 7.12 16.74 -3.03
CA LEU A 82 6.55 15.61 -3.77
C LEU A 82 7.02 14.27 -3.16
N SER A 83 8.31 14.14 -2.86
CA SER A 83 8.88 12.94 -2.22
C SER A 83 8.19 12.63 -0.90
N LEU A 84 8.02 13.64 -0.03
CA LEU A 84 7.32 13.50 1.24
C LEU A 84 5.87 13.04 1.05
N ALA A 85 5.14 13.65 0.11
CA ALA A 85 3.77 13.27 -0.20
C ALA A 85 3.67 11.81 -0.67
N TYR A 86 4.60 11.36 -1.52
CA TYR A 86 4.67 9.97 -1.99
C TYR A 86 5.00 8.99 -0.85
N ILE A 87 5.94 9.33 0.03
CA ILE A 87 6.29 8.52 1.20
C ILE A 87 5.06 8.34 2.11
N ILE A 88 4.35 9.43 2.44
CA ILE A 88 3.12 9.37 3.25
C ILE A 88 2.06 8.49 2.58
N HIS A 89 1.87 8.66 1.27
CA HIS A 89 0.93 7.85 0.51
C HIS A 89 1.27 6.35 0.57
N TYR A 90 2.56 6.01 0.40
CA TYR A 90 3.06 4.64 0.46
C TYR A 90 2.78 3.99 1.83
N TYR A 91 3.14 4.65 2.93
CA TYR A 91 2.90 4.13 4.28
C TYR A 91 1.41 3.90 4.57
N ARG A 92 0.54 4.76 4.05
CA ARG A 92 -0.91 4.61 4.24
C ARG A 92 -1.45 3.33 3.58
N ILE A 93 -0.91 2.95 2.42
CA ILE A 93 -1.27 1.71 1.73
C ILE A 93 -0.68 0.50 2.47
N GLU A 94 0.59 0.57 2.86
CA GLU A 94 1.29 -0.49 3.60
C GLU A 94 0.52 -0.90 4.86
N ASN A 95 0.13 0.09 5.68
CA ASN A 95 -0.65 -0.15 6.90
C ASN A 95 -2.02 -0.80 6.61
N GLY A 96 -2.61 -0.52 5.44
CA GLY A 96 -3.85 -1.16 5.01
C GLY A 96 -3.65 -2.63 4.67
N VAL A 97 -2.58 -2.97 3.95
CA VAL A 97 -2.26 -4.37 3.59
C VAL A 97 -1.90 -5.19 4.83
N GLN A 98 -1.21 -4.58 5.80
CA GLN A 98 -0.89 -5.25 7.07
C GLN A 98 -2.15 -5.70 7.81
N LYS A 99 -3.19 -4.86 7.84
CA LYS A 99 -4.50 -5.24 8.41
C LYS A 99 -5.12 -6.41 7.66
N TRP A 100 -4.99 -6.46 6.34
CA TRP A 100 -5.52 -7.56 5.54
C TRP A 100 -4.81 -8.88 5.81
N TYR A 101 -3.49 -8.89 6.06
CA TYR A 101 -2.82 -10.12 6.49
C TYR A 101 -3.36 -10.65 7.82
N VAL A 102 -3.66 -9.76 8.77
CA VAL A 102 -4.28 -10.16 10.05
C VAL A 102 -5.64 -10.83 9.79
N ILE A 103 -6.46 -10.26 8.92
CA ILE A 103 -7.75 -10.84 8.53
C ILE A 103 -7.57 -12.19 7.84
N SER A 104 -6.64 -12.31 6.87
CA SER A 104 -6.32 -13.59 6.22
C SER A 104 -5.91 -14.65 7.24
N ASN A 105 -5.07 -14.29 8.21
CA ASN A 105 -4.67 -15.19 9.30
C ASN A 105 -5.86 -15.63 10.17
N GLN A 106 -6.79 -14.74 10.49
CA GLN A 106 -8.02 -15.08 11.23
C GLN A 106 -8.90 -16.07 10.46
N ILE A 107 -9.01 -15.92 9.14
CA ILE A 107 -9.75 -16.86 8.29
C ILE A 107 -9.04 -18.24 8.29
N ARG A 108 -7.71 -18.26 8.14
CA ARG A 108 -6.91 -19.49 8.20
C ARG A 108 -7.05 -20.21 9.53
N GLN A 109 -7.03 -19.48 10.65
CA GLN A 109 -7.23 -20.05 11.98
C GLN A 109 -8.59 -20.75 12.07
N LYS A 110 -9.68 -20.09 11.64
CA LYS A 110 -11.01 -20.72 11.64
C LYS A 110 -11.12 -21.96 10.75
N LEU A 111 -10.34 -22.00 9.67
CA LEU A 111 -10.39 -23.10 8.70
C LEU A 111 -9.56 -24.32 9.14
N TYR A 112 -8.37 -24.10 9.69
CA TYR A 112 -7.36 -25.15 9.90
C TYR A 112 -7.07 -25.44 11.37
N LEU A 113 -7.39 -24.54 12.29
CA LEU A 113 -7.08 -24.65 13.72
C LEU A 113 -8.35 -24.76 14.57
N LYS A 114 -9.35 -25.50 14.08
CA LYS A 114 -10.63 -25.74 14.76
C LYS A 114 -10.46 -26.19 16.21
#